data_AF-A0A957SJ74-F1
#
_entry.id   AF-A0A957SJ74-F1
#
_cell.length_a   1.000
_cell.length_b   1.000
_cell.length_c   1.000
_cell.angle_alpha   90.00
_cell.angle_beta   90.00
_cell.angle_gamma   90.00
#
_symmetry.space_group_name_H-M   'P 1'
#
loop_
_entity.id
_entity.type
_entity.pdbx_description
1 polymer ?
#
loop_
_entity_poly.entity_id
_entity_poly.type
_entity_poly.pdbx_seq_one_letter_code
_entity_poly.pdbx_strand_id
1 'polypeptide(L)'
;HHKQSDFGGFLDLLLDFVIYLAIPLALTAANPTLLNMWACLALLSSYIINLLSWTTLSALLEKHKLQTSGRLTSIEMPTGLVEGAETIAFYTLFLLLPTHLAPLFLMMAVLVFFTASQRIWWAYHNL
;
A
#
# COMPACT_ATOMS: atom_id res chain seq x y z
N HIS A 1 18.86 20.73 11.39
CA HIS A 1 17.71 20.42 10.51
C HIS A 1 17.84 19.07 9.78
N HIS A 2 18.54 18.05 10.31
CA HIS A 2 18.66 16.71 9.70
C HIS A 2 18.78 15.64 10.79
N LYS A 3 17.71 15.44 11.56
CA LYS A 3 17.53 14.22 12.36
C LYS A 3 16.17 13.66 11.98
N GLN A 4 16.13 12.95 10.86
CA GLN A 4 15.07 11.97 10.65
C GLN A 4 15.31 10.93 11.74
N SER A 5 14.52 10.96 12.81
CA SER A 5 14.57 9.90 13.81
C SER A 5 13.82 8.70 13.25
N ASP A 6 14.26 7.50 13.57
CA ASP A 6 13.59 6.27 13.13
C ASP A 6 12.12 6.25 13.58
N PHE A 7 11.84 6.84 14.74
CA PHE A 7 10.48 7.05 15.24
C PHE A 7 9.67 8.03 14.39
N GLY A 8 10.30 9.11 13.91
CA GLY A 8 9.65 10.08 13.02
C GLY A 8 9.23 9.44 11.69
N GLY A 9 10.11 8.65 11.08
CA GLY A 9 9.78 7.91 9.86
C GLY A 9 8.68 6.86 10.06
N PHE A 10 8.70 6.15 11.19
CA PHE A 10 7.63 5.22 11.56
C PHE A 10 6.27 5.92 11.74
N LEU A 11 6.25 7.05 12.44
CA LEU A 11 5.03 7.81 12.68
C LEU A 11 4.46 8.39 11.38
N ASP A 12 5.31 8.90 10.50
CA ASP A 12 4.92 9.42 9.18
C ASP A 12 4.22 8.35 8.33
N LEU A 13 4.85 7.17 8.21
CA LEU A 13 4.25 6.02 7.51
C LEU A 13 2.91 5.58 8.11
N LEU A 14 2.80 5.56 9.45
CA LEU A 14 1.57 5.20 10.13
C LEU A 14 0.45 6.20 9.86
N LEU A 15 0.75 7.50 9.98
CA LEU A 15 -0.22 8.57 9.77
C LEU A 15 -0.68 8.61 8.31
N ASP A 16 0.24 8.46 7.37
CA ASP A 16 -0.08 8.33 5.96
C ASP A 16 -1.04 7.16 5.75
N PHE A 17 -0.71 5.98 6.28
CA PHE A 17 -1.57 4.80 6.13
C PHE A 17 -2.97 5.01 6.73
N VAL A 18 -3.06 5.65 7.90
CA VAL A 18 -4.35 6.00 8.51
C VAL A 18 -5.17 6.90 7.58
N ILE A 19 -4.55 7.90 6.95
CA ILE A 19 -5.24 8.80 6.01
C ILE A 19 -5.69 8.03 4.75
N TYR A 20 -4.85 7.14 4.21
CA TYR A 20 -5.20 6.26 3.10
C TYR A 20 -6.39 5.35 3.42
N LEU A 21 -6.57 4.89 4.66
CA LEU A 21 -7.75 4.11 5.03
C LEU A 21 -8.97 5.00 5.31
N ALA A 22 -8.77 6.17 5.92
CA ALA A 22 -9.84 7.06 6.33
C ALA A 22 -10.62 7.65 5.14
N ILE A 23 -9.94 7.97 4.04
CA ILE A 23 -10.58 8.61 2.87
C ILE A 23 -11.63 7.69 2.21
N PRO A 24 -11.30 6.44 1.81
CA PRO A 24 -12.30 5.51 1.26
C PRO A 24 -13.45 5.22 2.24
N LEU A 25 -13.16 5.12 3.53
CA LEU A 25 -14.16 4.93 4.57
C LEU A 25 -15.12 6.13 4.66
N ALA A 26 -14.59 7.35 4.68
CA ALA A 26 -15.38 8.58 4.73
C ALA A 26 -16.28 8.73 3.49
N LEU A 27 -15.75 8.44 2.30
CA LEU A 27 -16.52 8.50 1.05
C LEU A 27 -17.62 7.44 0.99
N THR A 28 -17.35 6.23 1.49
CA THR A 28 -18.36 5.17 1.60
C THR A 28 -19.42 5.51 2.62
N ALA A 29 -19.04 6.10 3.75
CA ALA A 29 -19.98 6.56 4.77
C ALA A 29 -20.88 7.69 4.27
N ALA A 30 -20.36 8.58 3.41
CA ALA A 30 -21.14 9.64 2.78
C ALA A 30 -22.15 9.13 1.75
N ASN A 31 -21.87 8.01 1.08
CA ASN A 31 -22.79 7.38 0.12
C ASN A 31 -22.85 5.84 0.32
N PRO A 32 -23.59 5.38 1.36
CA PRO A 32 -23.56 4.01 1.84
C PRO A 32 -24.43 3.07 1.00
N THR A 33 -24.04 2.86 -0.26
CA THR A 33 -24.63 1.80 -1.09
C THR A 33 -23.93 0.47 -0.82
N LEU A 34 -24.66 -0.65 -0.94
CA LEU A 34 -24.10 -1.99 -0.78
C LEU A 34 -22.89 -2.21 -1.72
N LEU A 35 -22.97 -1.69 -2.94
CA LEU A 35 -21.90 -1.77 -3.93
C LEU A 35 -20.65 -0.98 -3.49
N ASN A 36 -20.80 0.25 -3.01
CA ASN A 36 -19.68 1.06 -2.51
C ASN A 36 -19.03 0.42 -1.27
N MET A 37 -19.83 -0.19 -0.39
CA MET A 37 -19.32 -0.91 0.78
C MET A 37 -18.43 -2.07 0.39
N TRP A 38 -18.89 -2.95 -0.52
CA TRP A 38 -18.07 -4.07 -1.00
C TRP A 38 -16.82 -3.60 -1.75
N ALA A 39 -16.93 -2.56 -2.57
CA ALA A 39 -15.79 -2.00 -3.29
C ALA A 39 -14.76 -1.38 -2.33
N CYS A 40 -15.21 -0.68 -1.28
CA CYS A 40 -14.34 -0.15 -0.24
C CYS A 40 -13.64 -1.27 0.53
N LEU A 41 -14.37 -2.33 0.93
CA LEU A 41 -13.78 -3.48 1.62
C LEU A 41 -12.70 -4.17 0.78
N ALA A 42 -12.94 -4.31 -0.53
CA ALA A 42 -11.96 -4.85 -1.46
C ALA A 42 -10.70 -3.96 -1.53
N LEU A 43 -10.88 -2.65 -1.65
CA LEU A 43 -9.77 -1.68 -1.67
C LEU A 43 -8.93 -1.71 -0.39
N LEU A 44 -9.58 -1.66 0.78
CA LEU A 44 -8.89 -1.71 2.08
C LEU A 44 -8.14 -3.04 2.25
N SER A 45 -8.75 -4.15 1.83
CA SER A 45 -8.10 -5.47 1.86
C SER A 45 -6.85 -5.50 0.98
N SER A 46 -6.90 -4.95 -0.23
CA SER A 46 -5.73 -4.81 -1.10
C SER A 46 -4.62 -3.96 -0.46
N TYR A 47 -4.96 -2.85 0.20
CA TYR A 47 -3.97 -2.03 0.91
C TYR A 47 -3.31 -2.76 2.07
N ILE A 48 -4.09 -3.49 2.87
CA ILE A 48 -3.56 -4.29 3.98
C ILE A 48 -2.61 -5.38 3.46
N ILE A 49 -2.99 -6.09 2.40
CA ILE A 49 -2.14 -7.11 1.77
C ILE A 49 -0.84 -6.47 1.28
N ASN A 50 -0.90 -5.34 0.58
CA ASN A 50 0.28 -4.65 0.08
C ASN A 50 1.22 -4.19 1.22
N LEU A 51 0.65 -3.63 2.30
CA LEU A 51 1.41 -3.21 3.49
C LEU A 51 2.06 -4.41 4.21
N LEU A 52 1.30 -5.49 4.40
CA LEU A 52 1.81 -6.72 5.01
C LEU A 52 2.95 -7.31 4.18
N SER A 53 2.78 -7.42 2.86
CA SER A 53 3.84 -7.90 1.97
C SER A 53 5.08 -7.01 2.05
N TRP A 54 4.93 -5.68 2.10
CA TRP A 54 6.06 -4.76 2.20
C TRP A 54 6.81 -4.90 3.53
N THR A 55 6.09 -4.83 4.65
CA THR A 55 6.68 -4.83 5.99
C THR A 55 7.32 -6.18 6.32
N THR A 56 6.67 -7.30 5.98
CA THR A 56 7.21 -8.64 6.21
C THR A 56 8.48 -8.90 5.39
N LEU A 57 8.51 -8.52 4.12
CA LEU A 57 9.72 -8.62 3.30
C LEU A 57 10.84 -7.71 3.80
N SER A 58 10.49 -6.50 4.25
CA SER A 58 11.47 -5.58 4.84
C SER A 58 12.14 -6.18 6.07
N ALA A 59 11.35 -6.73 7.00
CA ALA A 59 11.85 -7.39 8.19
C ALA A 59 12.68 -8.64 7.87
N LEU A 60 12.28 -9.45 6.88
CA LEU A 60 13.03 -10.63 6.44
C LEU A 60 14.39 -10.23 5.83
N LEU A 61 14.41 -9.22 4.95
CA LEU A 61 15.64 -8.73 4.33
C LEU A 61 16.58 -8.10 5.37
N GLU A 62 16.06 -7.37 6.34
CA GLU A 62 16.85 -6.83 7.45
C GLU A 62 17.46 -7.94 8.30
N LYS A 63 16.68 -8.98 8.63
CA LYS A 63 17.18 -10.17 9.33
C LYS A 63 18.27 -10.89 8.54
N HIS A 64 18.10 -11.06 7.22
CA HIS A 64 19.12 -11.67 6.36
C HIS A 64 20.39 -10.81 6.27
N LYS A 65 20.27 -9.48 6.17
CA LYS A 65 21.43 -8.56 6.22
C LYS A 65 22.21 -8.71 7.53
N LEU A 66 21.53 -8.84 8.67
CA LEU A 66 22.16 -9.04 9.97
C LEU A 66 22.90 -10.39 10.09
N GLN A 67 22.43 -11.43 9.39
CA GLN A 67 23.09 -12.75 9.38
C GLN A 67 24.25 -12.85 8.37
N THR A 68 24.28 -11.98 7.36
CA THR A 68 25.24 -12.05 6.24
C THR A 68 26.27 -10.92 6.32
N SER A 69 26.93 -10.78 7.47
CA SER A 69 27.87 -9.70 7.85
C SER A 69 29.17 -9.58 7.01
N GLY A 70 29.19 -10.06 5.76
CA GLY A 70 30.34 -9.97 4.85
C GLY A 70 30.01 -9.81 3.36
N ARG A 71 28.74 -9.80 2.93
CA ARG A 71 28.37 -9.52 1.53
C ARG A 71 27.34 -8.40 1.46
N LEU A 72 27.83 -7.22 1.09
CA LEU A 72 27.02 -6.08 0.65
C LEU A 72 26.38 -6.39 -0.70
N THR A 73 25.44 -7.33 -0.75
CA THR A 73 24.45 -7.35 -1.83
C THR A 73 23.26 -6.59 -1.29
N SER A 74 23.21 -5.29 -1.57
CA SER A 74 22.03 -4.47 -1.42
C SER A 74 20.93 -5.09 -2.29
N ILE A 75 20.19 -6.03 -1.71
CA ILE A 75 18.95 -6.50 -2.30
C ILE A 75 18.02 -5.29 -2.22
N GLU A 76 18.01 -4.51 -3.30
CA GLU A 76 17.07 -3.43 -3.52
C GLU A 76 15.68 -4.07 -3.56
N MET A 77 14.80 -3.61 -2.67
CA MET A 77 13.41 -4.05 -2.69
C MET A 77 12.84 -3.67 -4.05
N PRO A 78 12.14 -4.59 -4.75
CA PRO A 78 11.45 -4.22 -5.98
C PRO A 78 10.43 -3.12 -5.66
N THR A 79 10.65 -1.95 -6.26
CA THR A 79 9.70 -0.84 -6.27
C THR A 79 8.39 -1.38 -6.83
N GLY A 80 7.31 -1.27 -6.06
CA GLY A 80 6.00 -1.72 -6.51
C GLY A 80 5.50 -0.81 -7.64
N LEU A 81 4.82 -1.38 -8.63
CA LEU A 81 4.30 -0.67 -9.80
C LEU A 81 3.43 0.55 -9.44
N VAL A 82 2.72 0.50 -8.31
CA VAL A 82 2.03 1.65 -7.72
C VAL A 82 3.04 2.47 -6.90
N GLU A 83 3.79 3.34 -7.57
CA GLU A 83 4.79 4.23 -6.97
C GLU A 83 4.19 5.46 -6.24
N GLY A 84 2.86 5.62 -6.25
CA GLY A 84 2.14 6.65 -5.50
C GLY A 84 1.48 7.73 -6.36
N ALA A 85 2.00 7.99 -7.56
CA ALA A 85 1.38 8.94 -8.51
C ALA A 85 -0.03 8.47 -8.93
N GLU A 86 -0.18 7.18 -9.23
CA GLU A 86 -1.48 6.59 -9.56
C GLU A 86 -2.46 6.71 -8.38
N THR A 87 -1.98 6.52 -7.14
CA THR A 87 -2.80 6.67 -5.94
C THR A 87 -3.35 8.08 -5.78
N ILE A 88 -2.51 9.09 -5.96
CA ILE A 88 -2.95 10.49 -5.89
C ILE A 88 -4.00 10.80 -6.97
N ALA A 89 -3.80 10.28 -8.19
CA ALA A 89 -4.77 10.43 -9.27
C ALA A 89 -6.12 9.76 -8.94
N PHE A 90 -6.11 8.52 -8.45
CA PHE A 90 -7.33 7.83 -8.01
C PHE A 90 -8.03 8.56 -6.85
N TYR A 91 -7.28 9.07 -5.88
CA TYR A 91 -7.86 9.82 -4.75
C TYR A 91 -8.52 11.11 -5.22
N THR A 92 -7.90 11.81 -6.16
CA THR A 92 -8.49 12.98 -6.80
C THR A 92 -9.77 12.60 -7.54
N LEU A 93 -9.78 11.47 -8.27
CA LEU A 93 -10.97 10.97 -8.96
C LEU A 93 -12.08 10.55 -8.00
N PHE A 94 -11.76 9.96 -6.85
CA PHE A 94 -12.75 9.59 -5.83
C PHE A 94 -13.50 10.83 -5.31
N LEU A 95 -12.79 11.95 -5.15
CA LEU A 95 -13.37 13.22 -4.70
C LEU A 95 -14.16 13.92 -5.81
N LEU A 96 -13.71 13.85 -7.06
CA LEU A 96 -14.36 14.51 -8.21
C LEU A 96 -15.61 13.77 -8.72
N LEU A 97 -15.65 12.44 -8.60
CA LEU A 97 -16.69 11.58 -9.18
C LEU A 97 -17.36 10.69 -8.11
N PRO A 98 -18.10 11.26 -7.14
CA PRO A 98 -18.71 10.51 -6.05
C PRO A 98 -19.80 9.52 -6.51
N THR A 99 -20.34 9.70 -7.72
CA THR A 99 -21.29 8.78 -8.36
C THR A 99 -20.64 7.50 -8.89
N HIS A 100 -19.32 7.49 -9.12
CA HIS A 100 -18.58 6.35 -9.68
C HIS A 100 -17.58 5.75 -8.67
N LEU A 101 -17.85 5.87 -7.37
CA LEU A 101 -16.95 5.37 -6.32
C LEU A 101 -16.68 3.87 -6.43
N ALA A 102 -17.70 3.03 -6.56
CA ALA A 102 -17.53 1.59 -6.64
C ALA A 102 -16.58 1.10 -7.75
N PRO A 103 -16.75 1.48 -9.04
CA PRO A 103 -15.84 1.03 -10.09
C PRO A 103 -14.42 1.60 -9.90
N LEU A 104 -14.28 2.83 -9.40
CA LEU A 104 -12.98 3.43 -9.12
C LEU A 104 -12.25 2.70 -7.97
N PHE A 105 -12.96 2.35 -6.89
CA PHE A 105 -12.41 1.56 -5.78
C PHE A 105 -12.00 0.16 -6.23
N LEU A 106 -12.81 -0.52 -7.03
CA LEU A 106 -12.48 -1.85 -7.55
C LEU A 106 -11.27 -1.81 -8.49
N MET A 107 -11.20 -0.83 -9.39
CA MET A 107 -10.05 -0.65 -10.28
C MET A 107 -8.76 -0.48 -9.47
N MET A 108 -8.81 0.39 -8.45
CA MET A 108 -7.69 0.61 -7.56
C MET A 108 -7.33 -0.64 -6.75
N ALA A 109 -8.33 -1.36 -6.24
CA ALA A 109 -8.13 -2.60 -5.50
C ALA A 109 -7.40 -3.65 -6.34
N VAL A 110 -7.74 -3.78 -7.62
CA VAL A 110 -7.10 -4.71 -8.56
C VAL A 110 -5.65 -4.30 -8.85
N LEU A 111 -5.39 -3.01 -9.10
CA LEU A 111 -4.02 -2.51 -9.36
C LEU A 111 -3.09 -2.74 -8.15
N VAL A 112 -3.59 -2.44 -6.95
CA VAL A 112 -2.85 -2.65 -5.70
C VAL A 112 -2.63 -4.14 -5.45
N PHE A 113 -3.64 -4.98 -5.68
CA PHE A 113 -3.52 -6.42 -5.54
C PHE A 113 -2.52 -7.02 -6.52
N PHE A 114 -2.51 -6.54 -7.77
CA PHE A 114 -1.54 -6.94 -8.78
C PHE A 114 -0.11 -6.58 -8.33
N THR A 115 0.09 -5.37 -7.81
CA THR A 115 1.38 -4.93 -7.27
C THR A 115 1.85 -5.78 -6.10
N ALA A 116 0.95 -6.08 -5.15
CA ALA A 116 1.26 -6.96 -4.03
C ALA A 116 1.62 -8.38 -4.52
N SER A 117 0.89 -8.90 -5.51
CA SER A 117 1.14 -10.21 -6.11
C SER A 117 2.49 -10.26 -6.82
N GLN A 118 2.87 -9.21 -7.57
CA GLN A 118 4.20 -9.10 -8.18
C GLN A 118 5.31 -9.16 -7.13
N ARG A 119 5.10 -8.50 -5.99
CA ARG A 119 6.07 -8.50 -4.89
C ARG A 119 6.19 -9.87 -4.22
N ILE A 120 5.07 -10.56 -3.97
CA ILE A 120 5.05 -11.92 -3.43
C ILE A 120 5.73 -12.90 -4.40
N TRP A 121 5.45 -12.77 -5.70
CA TRP A 121 6.06 -13.62 -6.73
C TRP A 121 7.57 -13.40 -6.82
N TRP A 122 8.03 -12.14 -6.77
CA TRP A 122 9.45 -11.83 -6.69
C TRP A 122 10.09 -12.42 -5.43
N ALA A 123 9.41 -12.32 -4.27
CA ALA A 123 9.89 -12.89 -3.02
C ALA A 123 10.03 -14.41 -3.12
N TYR A 124 9.05 -15.12 -3.69
CA TYR A 124 9.10 -16.57 -3.88
C TYR A 124 10.30 -17.03 -4.75
N HIS A 125 10.78 -16.19 -5.67
CA HIS A 125 11.90 -16.55 -6.54
C HIS A 125 13.27 -16.13 -6.01
N ASN A 126 13.35 -15.12 -5.13
CA ASN A 126 14.61 -14.50 -4.70
C ASN A 126 14.96 -14.75 -3.21
N LEU A 127 14.03 -15.29 -2.42
CA LEU A 127 14.26 -15.80 -1.04
C LEU A 127 14.36 -17.32 -1.05
#